data_AF-A0A845GUY9-F1
#
_entry.id   AF-A0A845GUY9-F1
#
_cell.length_a   1.000
_cell.length_b   1.000
_cell.length_c   1.000
_cell.angle_alpha   90.00
_cell.angle_beta   90.00
_cell.angle_gamma   90.00
#
_symmetry.space_group_name_H-M   'P 1'
#
loop_
_entity.id
_entity.type
_entity.pdbx_description
1 polymer ?
#
loop_
_entity_poly.entity_id
_entity_poly.type
_entity_poly.pdbx_seq_one_letter_code
_entity_poly.pdbx_strand_id
1 'polypeptide(L)'
;MRIRKLMVAVSAAAGLAGLAYSSIVVAEPNNARLYAYYSDASMTELVGEAGNGCHAGFHWGIKTAYYTYETFSCNAGYVPGH
;
A
#
# COMPACT_ATOMS: atom_id res chain seq x y z
N MET A 1 -28.08 38.64 -7.99
CA MET A 1 -27.91 37.26 -8.55
C MET A 1 -26.45 36.86 -8.82
N ARG A 2 -25.51 37.79 -9.11
CA ARG A 2 -24.07 37.50 -9.36
C ARG A 2 -23.29 36.93 -8.16
N ILE A 3 -23.58 37.36 -6.94
CA ILE A 3 -22.82 36.98 -5.73
C ILE A 3 -22.98 35.48 -5.39
N ARG A 4 -24.16 34.90 -5.62
CA ARG A 4 -24.43 33.47 -5.36
C ARG A 4 -23.62 32.55 -6.28
N LYS A 5 -23.41 32.95 -7.54
CA LYS A 5 -22.59 32.18 -8.50
C LYS A 5 -21.10 32.21 -8.14
N LEU A 6 -20.64 33.33 -7.57
CA LEU A 6 -19.24 33.51 -7.16
C LEU A 6 -18.90 32.66 -5.92
N MET A 7 -19.80 32.59 -4.94
CA MET A 7 -19.62 31.73 -3.77
C MET A 7 -19.57 30.24 -4.14
N VAL A 8 -20.46 29.78 -5.03
CA VAL A 8 -20.46 28.38 -5.49
C VAL A 8 -19.15 28.02 -6.22
N ALA A 9 -18.62 28.95 -7.04
CA ALA A 9 -17.35 28.73 -7.74
C ALA A 9 -16.15 28.64 -6.78
N VAL A 10 -16.12 29.48 -5.74
CA VAL A 10 -15.06 29.46 -4.72
C VAL A 10 -15.10 28.16 -3.90
N SER A 11 -16.29 27.70 -3.50
CA SER A 11 -16.45 26.43 -2.77
C SER A 11 -16.04 25.23 -3.61
N ALA A 12 -16.37 25.22 -4.91
CA ALA A 12 -15.96 24.15 -5.82
C ALA A 12 -14.44 24.11 -6.04
N ALA A 13 -13.80 25.27 -6.17
CA ALA A 13 -12.33 25.36 -6.30
C ALA A 13 -11.60 24.88 -5.05
N ALA A 14 -12.11 25.23 -3.85
CA ALA A 14 -11.56 24.77 -2.59
C ALA A 14 -11.72 23.24 -2.40
N GLY A 15 -12.85 22.68 -2.82
CA GLY A 15 -13.07 21.23 -2.79
C GLY A 15 -12.13 20.45 -3.71
N LEU A 16 -11.85 20.99 -4.91
CA LEU A 16 -10.92 20.37 -5.86
C LEU A 16 -9.46 20.40 -5.39
N ALA A 17 -9.05 21.47 -4.71
CA ALA A 17 -7.69 21.57 -4.15
C ALA A 17 -7.45 20.55 -3.01
N GLY A 18 -8.47 20.26 -2.20
CA GLY A 18 -8.38 19.25 -1.13
C GLY A 18 -8.23 17.82 -1.64
N LEU A 19 -8.86 17.49 -2.77
CA LEU A 19 -8.77 16.16 -3.39
C LEU A 19 -7.42 15.89 -4.05
N ALA A 20 -6.71 16.93 -4.51
CA ALA A 20 -5.39 16.78 -5.11
C ALA A 20 -4.30 16.45 -4.05
N TYR A 21 -4.51 16.82 -2.79
CA TYR A 21 -3.53 16.59 -1.73
C TYR A 21 -3.59 15.16 -1.15
N SER A 22 -4.76 14.51 -1.18
CA SER A 22 -4.93 13.16 -0.64
C SER A 22 -4.37 12.05 -1.54
N SER A 23 -3.95 12.37 -2.77
CA SER A 23 -3.45 11.38 -3.73
C SER A 23 -1.93 11.31 -3.86
N ILE A 24 -1.16 12.01 -3.01
CA ILE A 24 0.29 11.77 -2.95
C ILE A 24 0.52 10.45 -2.21
N VAL A 25 0.37 9.35 -2.95
CA VAL A 25 0.97 8.07 -2.57
C VAL A 25 2.47 8.26 -2.79
N VAL A 26 3.20 8.60 -1.74
CA VAL A 26 4.66 8.56 -1.78
C VAL A 26 5.05 7.10 -1.95
N ALA A 27 5.31 6.69 -3.18
CA ALA A 27 5.97 5.43 -3.44
C ALA A 27 7.38 5.55 -2.85
N GLU A 28 7.67 4.82 -1.78
CA GLU A 28 9.02 4.73 -1.22
C GLU A 28 9.77 3.67 -2.03
N PRO A 29 10.59 4.07 -3.03
CA PRO A 29 11.16 3.14 -4.01
C PRO A 29 12.12 2.10 -3.39
N ASN A 30 12.53 2.33 -2.14
CA ASN A 30 13.49 1.51 -1.42
C ASN A 30 12.85 0.61 -0.36
N ASN A 31 11.52 0.51 -0.29
CA ASN A 31 10.87 -0.36 0.68
C ASN A 31 10.30 -1.62 -0.01
N ALA A 32 10.47 -2.76 0.63
CA ALA A 32 9.81 -4.00 0.27
C ALA A 32 8.94 -4.51 1.42
N ARG A 33 7.90 -5.26 1.06
CA ARG A 33 6.99 -5.91 1.98
C ARG A 33 7.02 -7.41 1.81
N LEU A 34 7.11 -8.12 2.92
CA LEU A 34 6.91 -9.56 3.01
C LEU A 34 5.59 -9.84 3.71
N TYR A 35 4.86 -10.81 3.20
CA TYR A 35 3.58 -11.26 3.73
C TYR A 35 3.69 -12.75 4.05
N ALA A 36 3.30 -13.15 5.25
CA ALA A 36 3.16 -14.54 5.66
C ALA A 36 1.68 -14.84 5.90
N TYR A 37 1.14 -15.84 5.22
CA TYR A 37 -0.27 -16.23 5.28
C TYR A 37 -0.44 -17.50 6.10
N TYR A 38 -1.47 -17.53 6.95
CA TYR A 38 -1.74 -18.60 7.89
C TYR A 38 -3.11 -19.24 7.65
N SER A 39 -3.27 -20.50 8.05
CA SER A 39 -4.54 -21.24 7.97
C SER A 39 -5.65 -20.63 8.82
N ASP A 40 -5.29 -19.99 9.93
CA ASP A 40 -6.21 -19.61 11.00
C ASP A 40 -5.82 -18.29 11.68
N ALA A 41 -6.75 -17.73 12.45
CA ALA A 41 -6.60 -16.44 13.12
C ALA A 41 -5.55 -16.43 14.25
N SER A 42 -5.18 -17.58 14.79
CA SER A 42 -4.10 -17.70 15.78
C SER A 42 -2.71 -17.77 15.15
N MET A 43 -2.63 -17.74 13.81
CA MET A 43 -1.39 -17.68 13.04
C MET A 43 -0.42 -18.83 13.37
N THR A 44 -0.97 -20.04 13.50
CA THR A 44 -0.19 -21.20 13.96
C THR A 44 0.45 -22.02 12.85
N GLU A 45 -0.17 -22.07 11.67
CA GLU A 45 0.32 -22.84 10.53
C GLU A 45 0.47 -21.94 9.30
N LEU A 46 1.69 -21.86 8.76
CA LEU A 46 2.03 -21.10 7.57
C LEU A 46 1.59 -21.86 6.31
N VAL A 47 0.80 -21.21 5.47
CA VAL A 47 0.22 -21.81 4.25
C VAL A 47 0.64 -21.10 2.96
N GLY A 48 1.36 -19.99 3.06
CA GLY A 48 1.90 -19.29 1.91
C GLY A 48 2.64 -18.02 2.28
N GLU A 49 3.37 -17.47 1.32
CA GLU A 49 4.06 -16.19 1.46
C GLU A 49 3.99 -15.38 0.18
N ALA A 50 4.12 -14.07 0.31
CA ALA A 50 4.30 -13.18 -0.83
C ALA A 50 5.30 -12.07 -0.49
N GLY A 51 6.07 -11.64 -1.49
CA GLY A 51 6.88 -10.44 -1.41
C GLY A 51 6.48 -9.45 -2.49
N ASN A 52 6.56 -8.16 -2.18
CA ASN A 52 6.41 -7.09 -3.16
C ASN A 52 7.40 -5.97 -2.85
N GLY A 53 8.07 -5.46 -3.88
CA GLY A 53 8.97 -4.33 -3.79
C GLY A 53 10.40 -4.64 -4.17
N CYS A 54 11.20 -3.59 -4.05
CA CYS A 54 12.59 -3.42 -4.46
C CYS A 54 12.97 -3.89 -5.86
N HIS A 55 12.89 -5.16 -6.27
CA HIS A 55 13.19 -5.54 -7.67
C HIS A 55 12.38 -6.71 -8.26
N ALA A 56 11.53 -7.39 -7.49
CA ALA A 56 10.53 -8.35 -8.00
C ALA A 56 9.56 -8.75 -6.90
N GLY A 57 8.36 -9.19 -7.28
CA GLY A 57 7.47 -9.90 -6.38
C GLY A 57 7.70 -11.40 -6.43
N PHE A 58 7.50 -12.08 -5.32
CA PHE A 58 7.38 -13.54 -5.28
C PHE A 58 6.08 -13.92 -4.59
N HIS A 59 5.61 -15.14 -4.86
CA HIS A 59 4.46 -15.71 -4.17
C HIS A 59 4.51 -17.22 -4.25
N TRP A 60 4.23 -17.89 -3.13
CA TRP A 60 3.96 -19.32 -3.08
C TRP A 60 2.83 -19.62 -2.11
N GLY A 61 2.18 -20.77 -2.28
CA GLY A 61 1.11 -21.22 -1.38
C GLY A 61 -0.24 -20.54 -1.59
N ILE A 62 -1.02 -20.42 -0.51
CA ILE A 62 -2.40 -19.92 -0.51
C ILE A 62 -2.47 -18.60 0.26
N LYS A 63 -3.09 -17.58 -0.36
CA LYS A 63 -3.42 -16.33 0.33
C LYS A 63 -4.68 -16.50 1.17
N THR A 64 -4.57 -16.20 2.45
CA THR A 64 -5.69 -16.23 3.40
C THR A 64 -5.94 -14.83 3.97
N ALA A 65 -7.04 -14.67 4.71
CA ALA A 65 -7.32 -13.43 5.44
C ALA A 65 -6.45 -13.26 6.70
N TYR A 66 -5.78 -14.33 7.14
CA TYR A 66 -4.94 -14.34 8.33
C TYR A 66 -3.49 -14.19 7.90
N TYR A 67 -2.98 -12.97 7.92
CA TYR A 67 -1.61 -12.71 7.49
C TYR A 67 -0.91 -11.70 8.38
N THR A 68 0.40 -11.83 8.45
CA THR A 68 1.30 -10.79 8.95
C THR A 68 2.03 -10.17 7.78
N TYR A 69 2.52 -8.95 7.97
CA TYR A 69 3.43 -8.36 7.02
C TYR A 69 4.55 -7.60 7.72
N GLU A 70 5.72 -7.62 7.09
CA GLU A 70 6.88 -6.85 7.53
C GLU A 70 7.32 -5.94 6.39
N THR A 71 7.80 -4.75 6.74
CA THR A 71 8.35 -3.79 5.79
C THR A 71 9.81 -3.55 6.14
N PHE A 72 10.67 -3.60 5.14
CA PHE A 72 12.10 -3.34 5.31
C PHE A 72 12.61 -2.47 4.18
N SER A 73 13.63 -1.69 4.50
CA SER A 73 14.35 -0.89 3.52
C SER A 73 15.39 -1.75 2.81
N CYS A 74 15.33 -1.78 1.50
CA CYS A 74 16.30 -2.44 0.66
C CYS A 74 17.52 -1.54 0.52
N ASN A 75 18.54 -1.79 1.32
CA ASN A 75 19.89 -1.45 0.91
C ASN A 75 20.30 -2.37 -0.26
N ALA A 76 21.09 -1.84 -1.19
CA ALA A 76 21.52 -2.52 -2.41
C ALA A 76 21.90 -3.99 -2.15
N GLY A 77 21.01 -4.93 -2.51
CA GLY A 77 21.29 -6.38 -2.40
C GLY A 77 20.18 -7.28 -1.86
N TYR A 78 19.05 -6.78 -1.35
CA TYR A 78 17.98 -7.69 -0.90
C TYR A 78 17.18 -8.27 -2.08
N VAL A 79 17.26 -9.59 -2.27
CA VAL A 79 16.40 -10.37 -3.17
C VAL A 79 15.52 -11.27 -2.29
N PRO A 80 14.20 -11.04 -2.23
CA PRO A 80 13.32 -11.89 -1.45
C PRO A 80 13.31 -13.32 -2.02
N GLY A 81 13.52 -14.34 -1.18
CA GLY A 81 13.41 -15.76 -1.58
C GLY A 81 14.70 -16.44 -2.07
N HIS A 82 15.88 -15.88 -1.77
CA HIS A 82 17.19 -16.52 -1.94
C HIS A 82 17.89 -16.73 -0.61
#